data_AF-A0A552R3Q6-F1
#
_entry.id   AF-A0A552R3Q6-F1
#
_cell.length_a   1.000
_cell.length_b   1.000
_cell.length_c   1.000
_cell.angle_alpha   90.00
_cell.angle_beta   90.00
_cell.angle_gamma   90.00
#
_symmetry.space_group_name_H-M   'P 1'
#
loop_
_entity.id
_entity.type
_entity.pdbx_description
1 polymer ?
#
loop_
_entity_poly.entity_id
_entity_poly.type
_entity_poly.pdbx_seq_one_letter_code
_entity_poly.pdbx_strand_id
1 'polypeptide(L)'
;MTPVDLSTTVLHAVRRAVREDALRGPVPARVRVERTRPGGRGDYASAVALQLAGPAGLAAREVAEILRDRLAGAPGVAGVEITGPGFLNFTLDAATGAAAHRDLVHRVREQGERYGYGDALAGQRSRLVHAREVRAAVTADAVRRLLAAQGADVSVSCAGAPDPDWTLLGVALGAYGEPPHADRATPHADRPTPHADWPTPYAVGACGQQPGADRAAARAVGACGQEPGVDRPAPGAVSGDQPRTAADAEAAANAEHAAAPAAANAEHAAADAEAAANAKRAAADAPERAADAVVAANAEVAASAKRAAAPAPPPIPPAPAGAPAGARRARRGPDAARWGLLRAAGHDRAGLGPELIAQTEANALFRVRYAHARARAVVREAARLGVAVAGHDEDIDATKASTALLTLLDAYPAVLAAAARHRAPDRLARHLEAVAAAFFDFHDAAPPLPVGDEKPSAAHRSRTALAEAAGTVLAGGLSLLGVSAPEHL
;
A
#
# COMPACT_ATOMS: atom_id res chain seq x y z
N MET A 1 2.94 -15.53 -19.13
CA MET A 1 1.98 -14.78 -19.98
C MET A 1 0.64 -15.52 -19.99
N THR A 2 -0.50 -14.84 -19.93
CA THR A 2 -1.85 -15.47 -19.99
C THR A 2 -2.40 -15.55 -21.42
N PRO A 3 -3.48 -16.32 -21.68
CA PRO A 3 -4.09 -16.39 -23.01
C PRO A 3 -4.66 -15.05 -23.52
N VAL A 4 -5.08 -14.17 -22.61
CA VAL A 4 -5.59 -12.83 -22.95
C VAL A 4 -4.44 -11.91 -23.36
N ASP A 5 -3.32 -11.97 -22.63
CA ASP A 5 -2.10 -11.24 -22.97
C ASP A 5 -1.57 -11.71 -24.34
N LEU A 6 -1.46 -13.02 -24.55
CA LEU A 6 -1.03 -13.62 -25.82
C LEU A 6 -1.94 -13.18 -26.99
N SER A 7 -3.26 -13.22 -26.80
CA SER A 7 -4.23 -12.72 -27.80
C SER A 7 -4.03 -11.23 -28.12
N THR A 8 -3.66 -10.43 -27.11
CA THR A 8 -3.38 -9.00 -27.24
C THR A 8 -2.04 -8.74 -27.96
N THR A 9 -1.00 -9.50 -27.62
CA THR A 9 0.32 -9.49 -28.26
C THR A 9 0.22 -9.85 -29.75
N VAL A 10 -0.55 -10.89 -30.10
CA VAL A 10 -0.79 -11.25 -31.51
C VAL A 10 -1.59 -10.16 -32.24
N LEU A 11 -2.62 -9.56 -31.61
CA LEU A 11 -3.33 -8.41 -32.19
C LEU A 11 -2.41 -7.19 -32.39
N HIS A 12 -1.44 -6.96 -31.49
CA HIS A 12 -0.43 -5.91 -31.65
C HIS A 12 0.56 -6.21 -32.78
N ALA A 13 0.97 -7.47 -32.97
CA ALA A 13 1.79 -7.87 -34.13
C ALA A 13 1.05 -7.68 -35.46
N VAL A 14 -0.25 -8.03 -35.53
CA VAL A 14 -1.09 -7.77 -36.72
C VAL A 14 -1.21 -6.27 -36.99
N ARG A 15 -1.54 -5.46 -35.97
CA ARG A 15 -1.59 -3.99 -36.08
C ARG A 15 -0.25 -3.39 -36.53
N ARG A 16 0.86 -3.95 -36.07
CA ARG A 16 2.21 -3.53 -36.46
C ARG A 16 2.48 -3.86 -37.94
N ALA A 17 2.21 -5.08 -38.37
CA ALA A 17 2.40 -5.50 -39.76
C ALA A 17 1.58 -4.66 -40.76
N VAL A 18 0.36 -4.25 -40.40
CA VAL A 18 -0.48 -3.36 -41.23
C VAL A 18 0.05 -1.91 -41.25
N ARG A 19 0.58 -1.37 -40.14
CA ARG A 19 1.23 -0.04 -40.15
C ARG A 19 2.55 0.00 -40.93
N GLU A 20 3.24 -1.12 -41.01
CA GLU A 20 4.50 -1.31 -41.74
C GLU A 20 4.27 -1.68 -43.22
N ASP A 21 3.02 -1.64 -43.71
CA ASP A 21 2.56 -2.06 -45.05
C ASP A 21 2.92 -3.50 -45.46
N ALA A 22 3.35 -4.31 -44.48
CA ALA A 22 3.74 -5.70 -44.65
C ALA A 22 2.55 -6.69 -44.68
N LEU A 23 1.36 -6.24 -44.25
CA LEU A 23 0.08 -6.90 -44.52
C LEU A 23 -0.92 -5.83 -44.97
N ARG A 24 -1.61 -6.07 -46.09
CA ARG A 24 -2.76 -5.27 -46.52
C ARG A 24 -4.06 -5.87 -45.97
N GLY A 25 -5.11 -5.05 -45.85
CA GLY A 25 -6.43 -5.47 -45.39
C GLY A 25 -6.81 -5.00 -43.97
N PRO A 26 -8.04 -5.30 -43.52
CA PRO A 26 -8.59 -4.82 -42.26
C PRO A 26 -8.01 -5.56 -41.04
N VAL A 27 -7.64 -4.82 -40.00
CA VAL A 27 -7.24 -5.39 -38.71
C VAL A 27 -8.48 -5.99 -38.00
N PRO A 28 -8.45 -7.26 -37.56
CA PRO A 28 -9.57 -7.87 -36.84
C PRO A 28 -9.76 -7.24 -35.45
N ALA A 29 -11.01 -7.08 -35.03
CA ALA A 29 -11.33 -6.44 -33.75
C ALA A 29 -10.79 -7.21 -32.52
N ARG A 30 -10.68 -8.54 -32.63
CA ARG A 30 -10.08 -9.45 -31.64
C ARG A 30 -9.38 -10.60 -32.36
N VAL A 31 -8.28 -11.08 -31.81
CA VAL A 31 -7.66 -12.36 -32.19
C VAL A 31 -8.12 -13.42 -31.18
N ARG A 32 -8.40 -14.65 -31.65
CA ARG A 32 -8.67 -15.80 -30.78
C ARG A 32 -7.44 -16.71 -30.73
N VAL A 33 -7.12 -17.16 -29.53
CA VAL A 33 -6.05 -18.12 -29.24
C VAL A 33 -6.65 -19.22 -28.37
N GLU A 34 -6.40 -20.47 -28.72
CA GLU A 34 -6.94 -21.66 -28.05
C GLU A 34 -5.80 -22.52 -27.49
N ARG A 35 -6.06 -23.32 -26.45
CA ARG A 35 -5.09 -24.35 -26.04
C ARG A 35 -4.96 -25.40 -27.13
N THR A 36 -3.73 -25.83 -27.39
CA THR A 36 -3.46 -26.93 -28.31
C THR A 36 -4.09 -28.22 -27.80
N ARG A 37 -4.62 -29.05 -28.71
CA ARG A 37 -5.19 -30.36 -28.35
C ARG A 37 -4.08 -31.32 -27.88
N PRO A 38 -4.35 -32.30 -27.01
CA PRO A 38 -3.36 -33.32 -26.62
C PRO A 38 -2.72 -33.97 -27.86
N GLY A 39 -1.39 -33.97 -27.92
CA GLY A 39 -0.62 -34.47 -29.07
C GLY A 39 -0.34 -33.44 -30.19
N GLY A 40 -0.80 -32.20 -30.07
CA GLY A 40 -0.38 -31.09 -30.94
C GLY A 40 0.95 -30.45 -30.53
N ARG A 41 1.36 -29.40 -31.26
CA ARG A 41 2.60 -28.63 -31.04
C ARG A 41 2.32 -27.30 -30.33
N GLY A 42 3.20 -26.89 -29.41
CA GLY A 42 3.06 -25.67 -28.61
C GLY A 42 1.92 -25.71 -27.59
N ASP A 43 1.93 -24.79 -26.63
CA ASP A 43 0.91 -24.67 -25.57
C ASP A 43 -0.43 -24.14 -26.09
N TYR A 44 -0.35 -23.24 -27.07
CA TYR A 44 -1.48 -22.50 -27.62
C TYR A 44 -1.39 -22.41 -29.15
N ALA A 45 -2.53 -22.31 -29.83
CA ALA A 45 -2.61 -22.15 -31.28
C ALA A 45 -3.56 -21.02 -31.70
N SER A 46 -3.30 -20.40 -32.85
CA SER A 46 -4.19 -19.44 -33.49
C SER A 46 -4.26 -19.62 -35.01
N ALA A 47 -5.47 -19.49 -35.55
CA ALA A 47 -5.77 -19.52 -36.97
C ALA A 47 -5.76 -18.13 -37.64
N VAL A 48 -5.26 -17.08 -36.97
CA VAL A 48 -5.36 -15.68 -37.42
C VAL A 48 -4.76 -15.45 -38.82
N ALA A 49 -3.67 -16.13 -39.18
CA ALA A 49 -3.07 -15.98 -40.50
C ALA A 49 -3.96 -16.52 -41.63
N LEU A 50 -4.75 -17.57 -41.38
CA LEU A 50 -5.75 -18.12 -42.31
C LEU A 50 -6.92 -17.13 -42.53
N GLN A 51 -7.27 -16.36 -41.50
CA GLN A 51 -8.31 -15.33 -41.58
C GLN A 51 -7.84 -14.08 -42.35
N LEU A 52 -6.54 -13.76 -42.25
CA LEU A 52 -5.92 -12.59 -42.88
C LEU A 52 -5.46 -12.84 -44.33
N ALA A 53 -5.20 -14.10 -44.73
CA ALA A 53 -4.72 -14.48 -46.06
C ALA A 53 -5.55 -13.90 -47.21
N GLY A 54 -6.87 -14.13 -47.20
CA GLY A 54 -7.79 -13.66 -48.23
C GLY A 54 -7.78 -12.13 -48.37
N PRO A 55 -8.02 -11.35 -47.30
CA PRO A 55 -7.96 -9.89 -47.34
C PRO A 55 -6.58 -9.29 -47.66
N ALA A 56 -5.49 -10.03 -47.43
CA ALA A 56 -4.12 -9.61 -47.75
C ALA A 56 -3.68 -9.95 -49.19
N GLY A 57 -4.37 -10.88 -49.86
CA GLY A 57 -3.96 -11.40 -51.18
C GLY A 57 -2.70 -12.29 -51.13
N LEU A 58 -2.38 -12.86 -49.96
CA LEU A 58 -1.19 -13.67 -49.71
C LEU A 58 -1.58 -15.10 -49.28
N ALA A 59 -0.68 -16.06 -49.43
CA ALA A 59 -0.88 -17.38 -48.86
C ALA A 59 -0.87 -17.31 -47.32
N ALA A 60 -1.74 -18.09 -46.68
CA ALA A 60 -1.85 -18.10 -45.21
C ALA A 60 -0.53 -18.48 -44.50
N ARG A 61 0.36 -19.20 -45.18
CA ARG A 61 1.72 -19.48 -44.69
C ARG A 61 2.60 -18.23 -44.70
N GLU A 62 2.60 -17.45 -45.77
CA GLU A 62 3.38 -16.20 -45.85
C GLU A 62 2.92 -15.20 -44.78
N VAL A 63 1.60 -15.09 -44.59
CA VAL A 63 1.03 -14.27 -43.50
C VAL A 63 1.46 -14.80 -42.11
N ALA A 64 1.52 -16.12 -41.92
CA ALA A 64 2.02 -16.70 -40.67
C ALA A 64 3.52 -16.41 -40.46
N GLU A 65 4.33 -16.42 -41.51
CA GLU A 65 5.77 -16.11 -41.45
C GLU A 65 6.00 -14.61 -41.14
N ILE A 66 5.25 -13.71 -41.79
CA ILE A 66 5.25 -12.24 -41.53
C ILE A 66 4.85 -11.90 -40.09
N LEU A 67 3.96 -12.69 -39.48
CA LEU A 67 3.54 -12.54 -38.08
C LEU A 67 4.51 -13.21 -37.09
N ARG A 68 5.04 -14.41 -37.41
CA ARG A 68 6.08 -15.10 -36.64
C ARG A 68 7.27 -14.18 -36.38
N ASP A 69 7.75 -13.49 -37.41
CA ASP A 69 8.94 -12.64 -37.32
C ASP A 69 8.72 -11.36 -36.50
N ARG A 70 7.46 -11.02 -36.20
CA ARG A 70 7.05 -9.92 -35.30
C ARG A 70 6.66 -10.40 -33.89
N LEU A 71 6.64 -11.71 -33.67
CA LEU A 71 6.28 -12.38 -32.41
C LEU A 71 7.47 -13.13 -31.80
N ALA A 72 8.48 -13.48 -32.58
CA ALA A 72 9.78 -13.91 -32.10
C ALA A 72 10.41 -12.80 -31.24
N GLY A 73 10.78 -13.13 -29.99
CA GLY A 73 11.28 -12.15 -29.03
C GLY A 73 10.20 -11.29 -28.36
N ALA A 74 8.91 -11.58 -28.54
CA ALA A 74 7.86 -10.98 -27.71
C ALA A 74 7.94 -11.53 -26.27
N PRO A 75 7.87 -10.68 -25.21
CA PRO A 75 7.99 -11.14 -23.83
C PRO A 75 6.98 -12.23 -23.46
N GLY A 76 7.46 -13.38 -22.98
CA GLY A 76 6.63 -14.54 -22.64
C GLY A 76 6.49 -15.61 -23.73
N VAL A 77 7.09 -15.40 -24.93
CA VAL A 77 7.06 -16.34 -26.07
C VAL A 77 8.45 -16.92 -26.31
N ALA A 78 8.64 -18.19 -25.95
CA ALA A 78 9.88 -18.90 -26.21
C ALA A 78 10.04 -19.27 -27.69
N GLY A 79 8.94 -19.51 -28.40
CA GLY A 79 8.96 -19.86 -29.82
C GLY A 79 7.59 -19.85 -30.50
N VAL A 80 7.61 -19.74 -31.83
CA VAL A 80 6.42 -19.73 -32.69
C VAL A 80 6.62 -20.68 -33.87
N GLU A 81 6.01 -21.87 -33.82
CA GLU A 81 6.01 -22.83 -34.92
C GLU A 81 4.82 -22.62 -35.86
N ILE A 82 5.05 -22.79 -37.16
CA ILE A 82 4.01 -22.71 -38.20
C ILE A 82 3.70 -24.13 -38.70
N THR A 83 2.44 -24.56 -38.60
CA THR A 83 2.01 -25.89 -39.07
C THR A 83 0.89 -25.83 -40.11
N GLY A 84 0.86 -26.86 -40.96
CA GLY A 84 -0.13 -27.00 -42.02
C GLY A 84 -0.19 -25.77 -42.96
N PRO A 85 -1.39 -25.28 -43.31
CA PRO A 85 -1.54 -24.15 -44.22
C PRO A 85 -1.22 -22.77 -43.63
N GLY A 86 -0.97 -22.65 -42.31
CA GLY A 86 -0.76 -21.35 -41.66
C GLY A 86 -1.27 -21.26 -40.21
N PHE A 87 -1.26 -22.34 -39.44
CA PHE A 87 -1.54 -22.27 -38.01
C PHE A 87 -0.30 -21.80 -37.26
N LEU A 88 -0.44 -20.75 -36.45
CA LEU A 88 0.59 -20.26 -35.53
C LEU A 88 0.45 -21.02 -34.21
N ASN A 89 1.51 -21.69 -33.77
CA ASN A 89 1.56 -22.45 -32.52
C ASN A 89 2.62 -21.81 -31.63
N PHE A 90 2.22 -21.42 -30.43
CA PHE A 90 3.02 -20.68 -29.48
C PHE A 90 3.54 -21.63 -28.41
N THR A 91 4.85 -21.74 -28.30
CA THR A 91 5.51 -22.26 -27.10
C THR A 91 5.79 -21.05 -26.21
N LEU A 92 5.18 -21.03 -25.03
CA LEU A 92 5.45 -20.00 -24.02
C LEU A 92 6.78 -20.29 -23.32
N ASP A 93 7.27 -19.33 -22.53
CA ASP A 93 8.42 -19.52 -21.65
C ASP A 93 8.10 -20.53 -20.52
N ALA A 94 8.12 -21.81 -20.85
CA ALA A 94 7.61 -22.90 -20.02
C ALA A 94 8.41 -23.12 -18.71
N ALA A 95 9.69 -22.72 -18.69
CA ALA A 95 10.55 -22.85 -17.51
C ALA A 95 10.34 -21.76 -16.46
N THR A 96 9.92 -20.55 -16.87
CA THR A 96 9.98 -19.34 -16.03
C THR A 96 8.71 -19.05 -15.24
N GLY A 97 7.71 -19.94 -15.32
CA GLY A 97 6.43 -19.84 -14.59
C GLY A 97 6.42 -20.71 -13.33
N ALA A 98 6.10 -21.99 -13.48
CA ALA A 98 5.88 -22.90 -12.36
C ALA A 98 7.10 -23.07 -11.45
N ALA A 99 8.30 -23.25 -12.03
CA ALA A 99 9.54 -23.31 -11.26
C ALA A 99 9.83 -22.00 -10.53
N ALA A 100 9.72 -20.84 -11.19
CA ALA A 100 9.93 -19.55 -10.53
C ALA A 100 8.95 -19.26 -9.39
N HIS A 101 7.67 -19.66 -9.54
CA HIS A 101 6.67 -19.62 -8.47
C HIS A 101 7.05 -20.55 -7.30
N ARG A 102 7.56 -21.74 -7.61
CA ARG A 102 8.05 -22.71 -6.62
C ARG A 102 9.24 -22.16 -5.86
N ASP A 103 10.29 -21.76 -6.57
CA ASP A 103 11.50 -21.16 -6.01
C ASP A 103 11.17 -19.93 -5.16
N LEU A 104 10.21 -19.10 -5.57
CA LEU A 104 9.71 -17.98 -4.77
C LEU A 104 9.12 -18.44 -3.44
N VAL A 105 8.21 -19.41 -3.45
CA VAL A 105 7.59 -19.96 -2.24
C VAL A 105 8.65 -20.58 -1.32
N HIS A 106 9.66 -21.29 -1.85
CA HIS A 106 10.76 -21.81 -1.03
C HIS A 106 11.66 -20.70 -0.49
N ARG A 107 12.08 -19.72 -1.31
CA ARG A 107 12.85 -18.54 -0.83
C ARG A 107 12.16 -17.81 0.32
N VAL A 108 10.84 -17.61 0.24
CA VAL A 108 10.07 -16.97 1.32
C VAL A 108 10.08 -17.82 2.58
N ARG A 109 9.86 -19.14 2.46
CA ARG A 109 9.82 -20.07 3.60
C ARG A 109 11.17 -20.25 4.28
N GLU A 110 12.25 -20.29 3.50
CA GLU A 110 13.64 -20.42 3.98
C GLU A 110 14.15 -19.14 4.65
N GLN A 111 13.83 -17.96 4.10
CA GLN A 111 14.24 -16.68 4.67
C GLN A 111 13.32 -16.23 5.83
N GLY A 112 12.11 -16.79 5.94
CA GLY A 112 11.15 -16.48 6.99
C GLY A 112 10.76 -14.99 6.99
N GLU A 113 10.57 -14.42 8.18
CA GLU A 113 10.30 -12.98 8.35
C GLU A 113 11.41 -12.06 7.80
N ARG A 114 12.61 -12.60 7.50
CA ARG A 114 13.71 -11.87 6.87
C ARG A 114 13.67 -11.92 5.33
N TYR A 115 12.66 -12.52 4.73
CA TYR A 115 12.49 -12.48 3.28
C TYR A 115 12.50 -11.04 2.75
N GLY A 116 13.27 -10.79 1.69
CA GLY A 116 13.44 -9.44 1.12
C GLY A 116 14.31 -8.47 1.92
N TYR A 117 14.93 -8.90 3.03
CA TYR A 117 16.06 -8.17 3.60
C TYR A 117 17.25 -8.22 2.63
N GLY A 118 18.12 -7.21 2.67
CA GLY A 118 19.25 -7.11 1.76
C GLY A 118 20.36 -6.20 2.26
N ASP A 119 21.30 -5.90 1.37
CA ASP A 119 22.54 -5.15 1.60
C ASP A 119 22.63 -3.87 0.74
N ALA A 120 21.53 -3.46 0.10
CA ALA A 120 21.47 -2.31 -0.81
C ALA A 120 21.89 -0.96 -0.21
N LEU A 121 21.97 -0.86 1.12
CA LEU A 121 22.46 0.29 1.89
C LEU A 121 23.63 -0.10 2.84
N ALA A 122 24.28 -1.24 2.62
CA ALA A 122 25.40 -1.71 3.43
C ALA A 122 26.55 -0.69 3.46
N GLY A 123 27.15 -0.53 4.63
CA GLY A 123 28.20 0.47 4.89
C GLY A 123 27.70 1.93 4.95
N GLN A 124 26.45 2.23 4.59
CA GLN A 124 25.90 3.57 4.74
C GLN A 124 25.52 3.85 6.20
N ARG A 125 26.00 4.98 6.72
CA ARG A 125 25.60 5.49 8.04
C ARG A 125 24.51 6.54 7.91
N SER A 126 23.31 6.22 8.40
CA SER A 126 22.18 7.15 8.48
C SER A 126 22.00 7.67 9.91
N ARG A 127 22.13 8.98 10.10
CA ARG A 127 21.61 9.66 11.30
C ARG A 127 20.22 10.21 10.99
N LEU A 128 19.22 9.78 11.74
CA LEU A 128 17.85 10.32 11.69
C LEU A 128 17.63 11.22 12.91
N VAL A 129 17.37 12.51 12.68
CA VAL A 129 16.92 13.44 13.72
C VAL A 129 15.44 13.71 13.48
N HIS A 130 14.61 13.64 14.52
CA HIS A 130 13.17 13.91 14.41
C HIS A 130 12.68 14.96 15.41
N ALA A 131 11.62 15.67 15.03
CA ALA A 131 10.93 16.62 15.90
C ALA A 131 10.29 15.92 17.12
N ARG A 132 9.98 16.68 18.17
CA ARG A 132 9.40 16.18 19.43
C ARG A 132 7.91 15.83 19.30
N GLU A 133 7.55 15.03 18.30
CA GLU A 133 6.19 14.75 17.85
C GLU A 133 5.98 13.24 17.66
N VAL A 134 4.79 12.75 17.99
CA VAL A 134 4.50 11.30 18.12
C VAL A 134 4.57 10.59 16.77
N ARG A 135 4.08 11.21 15.68
CA ARG A 135 4.20 10.64 14.33
C ARG A 135 5.66 10.62 13.90
N ALA A 136 6.39 11.72 14.12
CA ALA A 136 7.81 11.81 13.79
C ALA A 136 8.64 10.70 14.48
N ALA A 137 8.38 10.41 15.76
CA ALA A 137 9.03 9.33 16.51
C ALA A 137 8.69 7.92 15.97
N VAL A 138 7.40 7.63 15.72
CA VAL A 138 6.96 6.32 15.19
C VAL A 138 7.45 6.10 13.75
N THR A 139 7.41 7.12 12.91
CA THR A 139 7.99 7.10 11.55
C THR A 139 9.50 6.91 11.61
N ALA A 140 10.21 7.56 12.53
CA ALA A 140 11.66 7.38 12.68
C ALA A 140 12.03 5.93 13.07
N ASP A 141 11.27 5.27 13.95
CA ASP A 141 11.50 3.85 14.28
C ASP A 141 11.18 2.91 13.10
N ALA A 142 10.08 3.14 12.37
CA ALA A 142 9.75 2.36 11.19
C ALA A 142 10.80 2.54 10.06
N VAL A 143 11.26 3.76 9.83
CA VAL A 143 12.33 4.05 8.86
C VAL A 143 13.67 3.46 9.32
N ARG A 144 13.99 3.50 10.62
CA ARG A 144 15.16 2.81 11.20
C ARG A 144 15.13 1.30 10.93
N ARG A 145 13.98 0.65 11.14
CA ARG A 145 13.76 -0.78 10.84
C ARG A 145 13.96 -1.07 9.35
N LEU A 146 13.34 -0.29 8.47
CA LEU A 146 13.45 -0.42 7.01
C LEU A 146 14.89 -0.23 6.50
N LEU A 147 15.61 0.78 6.99
CA LEU A 147 17.00 1.04 6.61
C LEU A 147 17.94 -0.07 7.12
N ALA A 148 17.76 -0.53 8.36
CA ALA A 148 18.55 -1.64 8.93
C ALA A 148 18.28 -2.98 8.21
N ALA A 149 17.05 -3.23 7.78
CA ALA A 149 16.68 -4.37 6.95
C ALA A 149 17.26 -4.34 5.52
N GLN A 150 17.92 -3.24 5.14
CA GLN A 150 18.68 -3.09 3.89
C GLN A 150 20.18 -2.88 4.15
N GLY A 151 20.67 -3.21 5.36
CA GLY A 151 22.09 -3.22 5.71
C GLY A 151 22.67 -1.91 6.24
N ALA A 152 21.87 -0.85 6.38
CA ALA A 152 22.37 0.44 6.87
C ALA A 152 22.67 0.43 8.38
N ASP A 153 23.71 1.16 8.77
CA ASP A 153 24.01 1.52 10.17
C ASP A 153 23.20 2.77 10.53
N VAL A 154 22.26 2.67 11.48
CA VAL A 154 21.24 3.71 11.73
C VAL A 154 21.21 4.17 13.18
N SER A 155 21.50 5.46 13.39
CA SER A 155 21.30 6.16 14.65
C SER A 155 20.05 7.05 14.59
N VAL A 156 19.28 7.10 15.68
CA VAL A 156 18.07 7.93 15.81
C VAL A 156 18.18 8.80 17.05
N SER A 157 17.94 10.10 16.90
CA SER A 157 17.84 11.05 18.01
C SER A 157 16.61 11.96 17.89
N CYS A 158 16.11 12.39 19.04
CA CYS A 158 15.01 13.35 19.14
C CYS A 158 15.55 14.77 19.42
N ALA A 159 15.00 15.78 18.77
CA ALA A 159 15.39 17.19 18.94
C ALA A 159 15.08 17.79 20.34
N GLY A 160 14.47 17.02 21.24
CA GLY A 160 14.25 17.39 22.63
C GLY A 160 13.94 16.17 23.49
N ALA A 161 13.75 16.36 24.80
CA ALA A 161 13.44 15.27 25.72
C ALA A 161 12.23 14.43 25.23
N PRO A 162 12.31 13.08 25.23
CA PRO A 162 11.21 12.22 24.80
C PRO A 162 9.91 12.47 25.58
N ASP A 163 8.78 12.16 24.97
CA ASP A 163 7.52 12.04 25.71
C ASP A 163 7.43 10.62 26.32
N PRO A 164 7.17 10.46 27.64
CA PRO A 164 7.03 9.13 28.25
C PRO A 164 6.02 8.22 27.53
N ASP A 165 4.96 8.81 26.96
CA ASP A 165 3.94 8.12 26.16
C ASP A 165 4.49 7.33 24.96
N TRP A 166 5.71 7.62 24.47
CA TRP A 166 6.28 6.94 23.31
C TRP A 166 6.75 5.52 23.64
N THR A 167 7.09 5.24 24.90
CA THR A 167 7.41 3.87 25.36
C THR A 167 6.21 2.93 25.21
N LEU A 168 4.99 3.44 25.46
CA LEU A 168 3.72 2.72 25.24
C LEU A 168 3.44 2.42 23.76
N LEU A 169 4.20 2.99 22.83
CA LEU A 169 4.15 2.70 21.40
C LEU A 169 5.31 1.81 20.94
N GLY A 170 6.18 1.34 21.83
CA GLY A 170 7.35 0.52 21.47
C GLY A 170 8.39 1.29 20.66
N VAL A 171 8.60 2.58 20.97
CA VAL A 171 9.69 3.39 20.40
C VAL A 171 10.79 3.56 21.46
N ALA A 172 11.96 3.00 21.19
CA ALA A 172 13.17 3.17 22.00
C ALA A 172 14.10 4.20 21.32
N LEU A 173 14.68 5.12 22.11
CA LEU A 173 15.57 6.17 21.63
C LEU A 173 16.96 5.99 22.26
N GLY A 174 18.01 6.08 21.43
CA GLY A 174 19.39 5.99 21.90
C GLY A 174 19.95 7.29 22.48
N ALA A 175 19.45 8.44 22.01
CA ALA A 175 19.87 9.77 22.48
C ALA A 175 18.79 10.84 22.22
N TYR A 176 18.87 11.94 22.95
CA TYR A 176 18.07 13.15 22.73
C TYR A 176 18.93 14.42 22.88
N GLY A 177 18.49 15.51 22.25
CA GLY A 177 19.23 16.76 22.14
C GLY A 177 19.85 16.96 20.76
N GLU A 178 20.25 18.19 20.48
CA GLU A 178 20.94 18.55 19.24
C GLU A 178 22.40 18.04 19.29
N PRO A 179 22.85 17.21 18.33
CA PRO A 179 24.21 16.71 18.35
C PRO A 179 25.20 17.87 18.11
N PRO A 180 26.35 17.90 18.82
CA PRO A 180 27.38 18.89 18.53
C PRO A 180 27.80 18.80 17.06
N HIS A 181 28.08 19.95 16.44
CA HIS A 181 28.41 20.05 15.02
C HIS A 181 29.51 19.05 14.63
N ALA A 182 29.33 18.43 13.46
CA ALA A 182 30.01 17.19 13.10
C ALA A 182 31.48 17.39 12.75
N ASP A 183 32.36 17.32 13.75
CA ASP A 183 33.82 17.30 13.52
C ASP A 183 34.63 16.44 14.53
N ARG A 184 33.95 15.72 15.45
CA ARG A 184 34.59 14.70 16.31
C ARG A 184 33.74 13.44 16.44
N ALA A 185 34.07 12.44 15.63
CA ALA A 185 33.54 11.09 15.76
C ALA A 185 34.31 10.32 16.84
N THR A 186 33.91 10.46 18.10
CA THR A 186 34.28 9.49 19.14
C THR A 186 33.65 8.14 18.82
N PRO A 187 34.41 7.03 18.79
CA PRO A 187 33.85 5.71 18.51
C PRO A 187 33.08 5.18 19.73
N HIS A 188 31.78 5.46 19.78
CA HIS A 188 30.90 4.84 20.79
C HIS A 188 30.79 3.34 20.54
N ALA A 189 31.37 2.56 21.46
CA ALA A 189 31.47 1.10 21.36
C ALA A 189 30.21 0.38 21.87
N ASP A 190 29.03 0.89 21.54
CA ASP A 190 27.75 0.36 21.98
C ASP A 190 27.15 -0.56 20.91
N ARG A 191 27.52 -1.84 20.96
CA ARG A 191 26.70 -2.90 20.33
C ARG A 191 25.39 -2.99 21.13
N PRO A 192 24.21 -2.77 20.53
CA PRO A 192 22.97 -3.14 21.20
C PRO A 192 22.97 -4.66 21.40
N THR A 193 22.93 -5.11 22.65
CA THR A 193 22.61 -6.49 22.98
C THR A 193 21.20 -6.81 22.48
N PRO A 194 20.92 -8.06 22.05
CA PRO A 194 19.58 -8.43 21.62
C PRO A 194 18.65 -8.34 22.83
N HIS A 195 17.74 -7.37 22.80
CA HIS A 195 16.69 -7.27 23.80
C HIS A 195 15.72 -8.43 23.60
N ALA A 196 15.85 -9.44 24.47
CA ALA A 196 14.73 -10.29 24.83
C ALA A 196 13.63 -9.45 25.51
N ASP A 197 12.50 -10.10 25.80
CA ASP A 197 11.37 -9.55 26.56
C ASP A 197 10.59 -8.44 25.84
N TRP A 198 10.06 -8.78 24.65
CA TRP A 198 8.72 -8.29 24.29
C TRP A 198 7.69 -9.17 25.01
N PRO A 199 6.70 -8.60 25.73
CA PRO A 199 5.73 -9.40 26.48
C PRO A 199 4.76 -10.13 25.53
N THR A 200 4.93 -11.44 25.41
CA THR A 200 3.93 -12.33 24.81
C THR A 200 2.74 -12.49 25.77
N PRO A 201 1.49 -12.33 25.31
CA PRO A 201 0.34 -12.81 26.08
C PRO A 201 0.29 -14.34 26.06
N TYR A 202 -0.34 -14.92 27.07
CA TYR A 202 -0.54 -16.37 27.28
C TYR A 202 0.70 -17.22 27.58
N ALA A 203 1.07 -17.24 28.86
CA ALA A 203 1.71 -18.41 29.44
C ALA A 203 0.68 -19.55 29.56
N VAL A 204 0.84 -20.63 28.78
CA VAL A 204 0.16 -21.91 29.01
C VAL A 204 1.15 -22.82 29.73
N GLY A 205 0.86 -23.17 30.98
CA GLY A 205 1.76 -23.98 31.81
C GLY A 205 1.77 -25.45 31.40
N ALA A 206 2.95 -25.98 31.10
CA ALA A 206 3.24 -27.40 31.02
C ALA A 206 4.62 -27.68 31.62
N CYS A 207 4.74 -28.71 32.45
CA CYS A 207 6.01 -29.09 33.10
C CYS A 207 6.88 -29.94 32.17
N GLY A 208 8.21 -29.84 32.31
CA GLY A 208 9.07 -31.01 32.07
C GLY A 208 10.45 -30.79 31.46
N GLN A 209 11.46 -30.75 32.33
CA GLN A 209 12.80 -31.34 32.14
C GLN A 209 13.79 -30.68 31.14
N GLN A 210 15.08 -30.87 31.46
CA GLN A 210 16.29 -30.37 30.80
C GLN A 210 17.25 -31.60 30.62
N PRO A 211 18.48 -31.46 30.11
CA PRO A 211 18.82 -31.08 28.73
C PRO A 211 19.92 -31.99 28.11
N GLY A 212 20.28 -31.77 26.84
CA GLY A 212 21.55 -32.23 26.25
C GLY A 212 21.49 -32.48 24.73
N ALA A 213 22.58 -32.41 23.97
CA ALA A 213 23.91 -31.85 24.25
C ALA A 213 24.70 -31.61 22.94
N ASP A 214 25.78 -30.81 23.03
CA ASP A 214 26.99 -30.83 22.20
C ASP A 214 27.00 -30.65 20.66
N ARG A 215 27.84 -29.68 20.23
CA ARG A 215 28.73 -29.67 19.03
C ARG A 215 28.11 -29.48 17.62
N ALA A 216 28.87 -29.09 16.58
CA ALA A 216 30.07 -28.21 16.47
C ALA A 216 30.43 -27.97 14.97
N ALA A 217 31.20 -26.90 14.68
CA ALA A 217 32.07 -26.71 13.51
C ALA A 217 31.42 -26.59 12.09
N ALA A 218 32.09 -26.10 11.02
CA ALA A 218 33.12 -25.04 10.88
C ALA A 218 33.45 -24.71 9.38
N ARG A 219 33.87 -23.46 9.09
CA ARG A 219 34.72 -22.99 7.94
C ARG A 219 34.17 -23.11 6.49
N ALA A 220 34.71 -22.44 5.45
CA ALA A 220 35.37 -21.12 5.26
C ALA A 220 35.72 -20.84 3.75
N VAL A 221 36.04 -19.58 3.38
CA VAL A 221 36.66 -19.11 2.08
C VAL A 221 35.73 -19.17 0.83
N GLY A 222 35.77 -18.33 -0.23
CA GLY A 222 36.53 -17.10 -0.62
C GLY A 222 37.16 -17.20 -2.04
N ALA A 223 37.45 -16.15 -2.86
CA ALA A 223 37.14 -14.70 -2.87
C ALA A 223 37.60 -14.03 -4.23
N CYS A 224 37.11 -12.81 -4.58
CA CYS A 224 37.49 -11.94 -5.74
C CYS A 224 37.14 -12.47 -7.17
N GLY A 225 36.90 -11.72 -8.28
CA GLY A 225 36.88 -10.29 -8.69
C GLY A 225 36.28 -10.22 -10.14
N GLN A 226 36.43 -9.25 -11.06
CA GLN A 226 36.96 -7.86 -11.11
C GLN A 226 36.50 -7.16 -12.44
N GLU A 227 36.85 -5.89 -12.68
CA GLU A 227 36.42 -4.97 -13.80
C GLU A 227 37.58 -4.65 -14.83
N PRO A 228 37.55 -3.71 -15.83
CA PRO A 228 36.71 -2.49 -16.12
C PRO A 228 36.11 -2.43 -17.57
N GLY A 229 35.49 -1.40 -18.18
CA GLY A 229 35.21 0.07 -18.03
C GLY A 229 34.60 0.57 -19.39
N VAL A 230 34.42 1.82 -19.89
CA VAL A 230 34.45 3.29 -19.54
C VAL A 230 33.72 4.02 -20.75
N ASP A 231 33.36 5.32 -20.91
CA ASP A 231 33.39 6.59 -20.13
C ASP A 231 32.22 7.58 -20.52
N ARG A 232 32.39 8.51 -21.50
CA ARG A 232 31.60 9.78 -21.66
C ARG A 232 31.61 10.37 -23.12
N PRO A 233 31.01 11.56 -23.48
CA PRO A 233 30.61 12.75 -22.68
C PRO A 233 29.22 13.41 -23.00
N ALA A 234 29.03 14.66 -22.52
CA ALA A 234 27.88 15.59 -22.76
C ALA A 234 28.31 16.74 -23.73
N PRO A 235 27.66 17.92 -23.93
CA PRO A 235 26.49 18.56 -23.26
C PRO A 235 25.44 19.24 -24.19
N GLY A 236 24.48 20.02 -23.64
CA GLY A 236 23.59 20.93 -24.39
C GLY A 236 22.50 21.60 -23.52
N ALA A 237 22.00 22.77 -23.92
CA ALA A 237 20.96 23.55 -23.22
C ALA A 237 20.10 24.38 -24.21
N VAL A 238 18.92 24.89 -23.78
CA VAL A 238 18.22 26.15 -24.18
C VAL A 238 16.73 26.13 -23.73
N SER A 239 16.09 27.32 -23.71
CA SER A 239 14.73 27.66 -23.24
C SER A 239 13.57 27.38 -24.22
N GLY A 240 12.31 27.47 -23.75
CA GLY A 240 11.15 27.66 -24.64
C GLY A 240 9.73 27.62 -23.99
N ASP A 241 9.12 28.80 -23.85
CA ASP A 241 7.68 29.18 -23.96
C ASP A 241 6.46 28.31 -23.52
N GLN A 242 5.45 29.05 -23.03
CA GLN A 242 4.02 28.70 -23.13
C GLN A 242 3.43 29.31 -24.43
N PRO A 243 2.27 28.82 -24.94
CA PRO A 243 1.06 29.61 -24.71
C PRO A 243 -0.25 28.81 -24.50
N ARG A 244 -1.36 29.55 -24.37
CA ARG A 244 -2.72 29.12 -23.98
C ARG A 244 -3.59 28.63 -25.15
N THR A 245 -4.73 28.01 -24.81
CA THR A 245 -6.12 28.11 -25.35
C THR A 245 -6.75 26.71 -25.57
N ALA A 246 -8.06 26.49 -25.56
CA ALA A 246 -9.26 27.10 -24.91
C ALA A 246 -10.48 26.20 -25.26
N ALA A 247 -11.70 26.54 -24.80
CA ALA A 247 -12.98 25.82 -25.04
C ALA A 247 -13.11 24.43 -24.34
N ASP A 248 -14.27 23.92 -23.92
CA ASP A 248 -15.70 24.37 -23.94
C ASP A 248 -16.27 24.35 -22.49
N ALA A 249 -17.25 25.14 -22.03
CA ALA A 249 -18.68 25.25 -22.38
C ALA A 249 -19.52 23.97 -22.10
N GLU A 250 -20.78 23.99 -21.63
CA GLU A 250 -21.69 25.09 -21.22
C GLU A 250 -22.15 24.88 -19.73
N ALA A 251 -23.32 25.20 -19.13
CA ALA A 251 -24.65 25.72 -19.52
C ALA A 251 -25.32 26.50 -18.35
N ALA A 252 -26.44 27.22 -18.56
CA ALA A 252 -27.21 27.92 -17.50
C ALA A 252 -28.73 28.10 -17.79
N ALA A 253 -29.51 28.45 -16.76
CA ALA A 253 -30.91 28.96 -16.84
C ALA A 253 -31.24 29.71 -15.51
N ASN A 254 -31.71 30.97 -15.43
CA ASN A 254 -32.90 31.71 -15.94
C ASN A 254 -34.07 31.75 -14.91
N ALA A 255 -35.01 32.72 -14.93
CA ALA A 255 -34.97 34.20 -14.82
C ALA A 255 -36.36 34.83 -15.17
N GLU A 256 -36.86 35.84 -14.43
CA GLU A 256 -38.01 36.76 -14.77
C GLU A 256 -38.07 37.92 -13.71
N HIS A 257 -38.18 39.23 -14.03
CA HIS A 257 -39.33 40.10 -14.43
C HIS A 257 -40.35 40.44 -13.28
N ALA A 258 -40.95 41.64 -13.13
CA ALA A 258 -40.94 42.92 -13.90
C ALA A 258 -41.46 44.18 -13.12
N ALA A 259 -41.32 45.37 -13.74
CA ALA A 259 -42.18 46.59 -13.66
C ALA A 259 -42.13 47.58 -12.45
N ALA A 260 -42.67 48.79 -12.70
CA ALA A 260 -42.71 50.02 -11.85
C ALA A 260 -44.15 50.65 -11.88
N PRO A 261 -44.52 51.91 -11.51
CA PRO A 261 -43.75 53.17 -11.36
C PRO A 261 -44.08 54.01 -10.08
N ALA A 262 -43.80 55.32 -10.06
CA ALA A 262 -43.89 56.21 -8.89
C ALA A 262 -44.88 57.40 -9.05
N ALA A 263 -45.50 57.83 -7.94
CA ALA A 263 -46.27 59.08 -7.82
C ALA A 263 -46.45 59.54 -6.34
N ALA A 264 -45.44 60.17 -5.72
CA ALA A 264 -45.52 60.68 -4.34
C ALA A 264 -44.69 61.96 -4.05
N ASN A 265 -44.25 62.68 -5.09
CA ASN A 265 -43.33 63.82 -4.95
C ASN A 265 -44.07 65.14 -4.68
N ALA A 266 -44.59 65.30 -3.47
CA ALA A 266 -45.09 66.57 -2.94
C ALA A 266 -44.85 66.72 -1.42
N GLU A 267 -45.07 65.65 -0.64
CA GLU A 267 -45.02 65.69 0.82
C GLU A 267 -43.58 65.70 1.39
N HIS A 268 -42.61 65.16 0.65
CA HIS A 268 -41.21 65.04 1.10
C HIS A 268 -40.57 66.38 1.49
N ALA A 269 -40.83 67.45 0.71
CA ALA A 269 -40.18 68.75 0.89
C ALA A 269 -40.54 69.45 2.22
N ALA A 270 -41.63 69.05 2.89
CA ALA A 270 -41.96 69.51 4.24
C ALA A 270 -41.30 68.63 5.32
N ALA A 271 -41.26 67.31 5.11
CA ALA A 271 -40.66 66.35 6.04
C ALA A 271 -39.14 66.55 6.20
N ASP A 272 -38.42 66.87 5.12
CA ASP A 272 -36.96 67.05 5.14
C ASP A 272 -36.50 68.20 6.06
N ALA A 273 -37.31 69.25 6.21
CA ALA A 273 -37.01 70.39 7.08
C ALA A 273 -37.14 70.04 8.57
N GLU A 274 -38.16 69.27 8.94
CA GLU A 274 -38.37 68.81 10.32
C GLU A 274 -37.39 67.68 10.70
N ALA A 275 -37.06 66.81 9.75
CA ALA A 275 -36.01 65.80 9.90
C ALA A 275 -34.64 66.42 10.20
N ALA A 276 -34.27 67.50 9.50
CA ALA A 276 -33.01 68.22 9.75
C ALA A 276 -32.94 68.84 11.16
N ALA A 277 -34.07 69.34 11.68
CA ALA A 277 -34.15 69.87 13.05
C ALA A 277 -34.03 68.76 14.11
N ASN A 278 -34.73 67.63 13.92
CA ASN A 278 -34.67 66.48 14.83
C ASN A 278 -33.30 65.80 14.83
N ALA A 279 -32.64 65.65 13.67
CA ALA A 279 -31.29 65.08 13.58
C ALA A 279 -30.27 65.87 14.42
N LYS A 280 -30.37 67.20 14.43
CA LYS A 280 -29.47 68.07 15.21
C LYS A 280 -29.71 68.02 16.72
N ARG A 281 -30.90 67.56 17.16
CA ARG A 281 -31.20 67.27 18.58
C ARG A 281 -30.76 65.86 18.98
N ALA A 282 -31.01 64.86 18.12
CA ALA A 282 -30.61 63.48 18.35
C ALA A 282 -29.09 63.29 18.52
N ALA A 283 -28.29 64.10 17.81
CA ALA A 283 -26.83 64.08 17.91
C ALA A 283 -26.26 64.57 19.27
N ALA A 284 -27.05 65.26 20.10
CA ALA A 284 -26.60 65.74 21.42
C ALA A 284 -26.84 64.71 22.54
N ASP A 285 -27.99 64.02 22.53
CA ASP A 285 -28.38 63.03 23.55
C ASP A 285 -27.76 61.64 23.35
N ALA A 286 -27.08 61.41 22.22
CA ALA A 286 -26.58 60.11 21.80
C ALA A 286 -25.64 59.39 22.81
N PRO A 287 -24.66 60.03 23.49
CA PRO A 287 -23.72 59.31 24.35
C PRO A 287 -24.31 58.87 25.69
N GLU A 288 -25.32 59.58 26.22
CA GLU A 288 -25.88 59.33 27.55
C GLU A 288 -26.93 58.19 27.50
N ARG A 289 -27.84 58.24 26.52
CA ARG A 289 -28.85 57.18 26.30
C ARG A 289 -28.23 55.81 25.96
N ALA A 290 -27.03 55.81 25.37
CA ALA A 290 -26.28 54.59 25.08
C ALA A 290 -25.73 53.89 26.34
N ALA A 291 -25.47 54.64 27.42
CA ALA A 291 -25.02 54.08 28.70
C ALA A 291 -26.19 53.43 29.46
N ASP A 292 -27.29 54.17 29.64
CA ASP A 292 -28.45 53.70 30.41
C ASP A 292 -29.12 52.47 29.78
N ALA A 293 -29.19 52.39 28.45
CA ALA A 293 -29.72 51.22 27.76
C ALA A 293 -28.91 49.94 28.05
N VAL A 294 -27.59 50.05 28.21
CA VAL A 294 -26.71 48.92 28.56
C VAL A 294 -26.87 48.54 30.04
N VAL A 295 -27.11 49.48 30.94
CA VAL A 295 -27.38 49.18 32.36
C VAL A 295 -28.75 48.51 32.52
N ALA A 296 -29.80 49.01 31.86
CA ALA A 296 -31.15 48.45 31.91
C ALA A 296 -31.22 47.02 31.35
N ALA A 297 -30.64 46.78 30.17
CA ALA A 297 -30.64 45.45 29.55
C ALA A 297 -29.91 44.39 30.41
N ASN A 298 -28.81 44.76 31.07
CA ASN A 298 -28.11 43.86 31.99
C ASN A 298 -28.93 43.56 33.26
N ALA A 299 -29.74 44.50 33.74
CA ALA A 299 -30.61 44.29 34.89
C ALA A 299 -31.76 43.29 34.61
N GLU A 300 -32.40 43.38 33.44
CA GLU A 300 -33.46 42.44 33.06
C GLU A 300 -32.93 41.01 32.81
N VAL A 301 -31.77 40.88 32.18
CA VAL A 301 -31.09 39.58 32.01
C VAL A 301 -30.76 38.95 33.37
N ALA A 302 -30.25 39.74 34.33
CA ALA A 302 -29.96 39.26 35.69
C ALA A 302 -31.23 38.88 36.48
N ALA A 303 -32.35 39.57 36.26
CA ALA A 303 -33.63 39.25 36.90
C ALA A 303 -34.27 37.98 36.33
N SER A 304 -34.27 37.81 35.00
CA SER A 304 -34.81 36.64 34.31
C SER A 304 -34.08 35.36 34.69
N ALA A 305 -32.74 35.42 34.81
CA ALA A 305 -31.89 34.30 35.24
C ALA A 305 -32.20 33.75 36.64
N LYS A 306 -33.00 34.44 37.46
CA LYS A 306 -33.26 34.10 38.88
C LYS A 306 -34.66 33.56 39.17
N ARG A 307 -35.54 33.40 38.17
CA ARG A 307 -36.92 32.88 38.36
C ARG A 307 -37.25 31.58 37.62
N ALA A 308 -36.44 31.13 36.67
CA ALA A 308 -36.66 29.90 35.91
C ALA A 308 -36.00 28.66 36.58
N ALA A 309 -36.43 28.33 37.80
CA ALA A 309 -35.98 27.13 38.52
C ALA A 309 -36.65 25.85 37.98
N ALA A 310 -36.32 25.47 36.74
CA ALA A 310 -36.59 24.13 36.24
C ALA A 310 -35.84 23.08 37.11
N PRO A 311 -36.34 21.82 37.21
CA PRO A 311 -35.55 20.75 37.80
C PRO A 311 -34.20 20.69 37.07
N ALA A 312 -33.11 20.58 37.84
CA ALA A 312 -31.76 20.69 37.31
C ALA A 312 -31.59 19.75 36.09
N PRO A 313 -31.11 20.24 34.94
CA PRO A 313 -30.80 19.34 33.83
C PRO A 313 -29.85 18.26 34.36
N PRO A 314 -30.01 16.99 33.97
CA PRO A 314 -29.07 15.95 34.37
C PRO A 314 -27.67 16.45 33.99
N PRO A 315 -26.69 16.39 34.92
CA PRO A 315 -25.42 17.07 34.73
C PRO A 315 -24.84 16.60 33.40
N ILE A 316 -24.68 17.53 32.45
CA ILE A 316 -24.09 17.23 31.14
C ILE A 316 -22.77 16.55 31.46
N PRO A 317 -22.63 15.22 31.18
CA PRO A 317 -21.46 14.48 31.64
C PRO A 317 -20.26 15.17 31.01
N PRO A 318 -19.25 15.59 31.80
CA PRO A 318 -18.22 16.50 31.33
C PRO A 318 -17.60 15.93 30.07
N ALA A 319 -17.86 16.58 28.93
CA ALA A 319 -17.57 16.03 27.61
C ALA A 319 -16.08 15.67 27.56
N PRO A 320 -15.73 14.37 27.58
CA PRO A 320 -14.56 13.89 28.33
C PRO A 320 -13.28 14.51 27.80
N ALA A 321 -12.77 15.48 28.57
CA ALA A 321 -11.93 16.60 28.13
C ALA A 321 -10.95 16.18 27.02
N GLY A 322 -11.37 16.44 25.77
CA GLY A 322 -11.12 15.61 24.59
C GLY A 322 -9.89 14.71 24.71
N ALA A 323 -10.07 13.52 25.30
CA ALA A 323 -9.03 12.76 26.01
C ALA A 323 -7.61 12.92 25.43
N PRO A 324 -6.59 13.26 26.25
CA PRO A 324 -5.28 13.65 25.77
C PRO A 324 -4.70 12.61 24.81
N ALA A 325 -3.87 13.05 23.86
CA ALA A 325 -3.52 12.20 22.71
C ALA A 325 -2.93 10.83 23.13
N GLY A 326 -2.25 10.76 24.28
CA GLY A 326 -1.87 9.53 24.98
C GLY A 326 -3.04 8.61 25.31
N ALA A 327 -4.00 9.09 26.10
CA ALA A 327 -5.21 8.34 26.46
C ALA A 327 -6.03 7.87 25.24
N ARG A 328 -6.07 8.66 24.15
CA ARG A 328 -6.67 8.22 22.87
C ARG A 328 -5.88 7.10 22.18
N ARG A 329 -4.56 7.05 22.32
CA ARG A 329 -3.71 5.94 21.83
C ARG A 329 -3.80 4.71 22.74
N ALA A 330 -3.77 4.89 24.06
CA ALA A 330 -3.91 3.82 25.03
C ALA A 330 -5.23 3.03 24.84
N ARG A 331 -6.35 3.73 24.59
CA ARG A 331 -7.64 3.10 24.25
C ARG A 331 -7.67 2.30 22.94
N ARG A 332 -6.63 2.37 22.11
CA ARG A 332 -6.51 1.69 20.81
C ARG A 332 -5.50 0.53 20.81
N GLY A 333 -4.62 0.48 21.80
CA GLY A 333 -3.43 -0.36 21.79
C GLY A 333 -2.33 0.18 20.85
N PRO A 334 -1.08 -0.29 21.01
CA PRO A 334 0.07 0.20 20.26
C PRO A 334 -0.06 -0.05 18.76
N ASP A 335 -0.51 -1.24 18.35
CA ASP A 335 -0.63 -1.67 16.95
C ASP A 335 -1.49 -0.70 16.11
N ALA A 336 -2.70 -0.41 16.60
CA ALA A 336 -3.64 0.49 15.93
C ALA A 336 -3.12 1.94 15.88
N ALA A 337 -2.46 2.40 16.95
CA ALA A 337 -1.83 3.71 16.96
C ALA A 337 -0.66 3.80 15.95
N ARG A 338 0.23 2.80 15.88
CA ARG A 338 1.33 2.78 14.91
C ARG A 338 0.82 2.67 13.47
N TRP A 339 -0.13 1.78 13.20
CA TRP A 339 -0.71 1.62 11.86
C TRP A 339 -1.34 2.92 11.35
N GLY A 340 -2.19 3.58 12.16
CA GLY A 340 -2.83 4.84 11.76
C GLY A 340 -1.84 6.01 11.52
N LEU A 341 -0.70 6.00 12.20
CA LEU A 341 0.39 6.99 12.01
C LEU A 341 1.23 6.73 10.75
N LEU A 342 1.46 5.45 10.40
CA LEU A 342 2.36 4.99 9.33
C LEU A 342 1.67 4.75 7.98
N ARG A 343 0.36 4.42 7.97
CA ARG A 343 -0.41 4.10 6.75
C ARG A 343 -0.59 5.32 5.83
N ALA A 344 -0.81 6.49 6.41
CA ALA A 344 -0.95 7.75 5.68
C ALA A 344 0.44 8.24 5.21
N ALA A 345 0.54 8.76 3.98
CA ALA A 345 1.80 9.26 3.45
C ALA A 345 2.32 10.45 4.29
N GLY A 346 3.63 10.74 4.22
CA GLY A 346 4.27 11.71 5.12
C GLY A 346 3.63 13.11 5.14
N HIS A 347 3.03 13.55 4.04
CA HIS A 347 2.31 14.83 3.92
C HIS A 347 0.81 14.74 4.28
N ASP A 348 0.21 13.55 4.28
CA ASP A 348 -1.20 13.34 4.60
C ASP A 348 -1.47 13.42 6.10
N ARG A 349 -2.71 13.75 6.46
CA ARG A 349 -3.16 13.70 7.86
C ARG A 349 -3.37 12.25 8.30
N ALA A 350 -2.69 11.83 9.36
CA ALA A 350 -2.83 10.50 9.93
C ALA A 350 -4.30 10.19 10.33
N GLY A 351 -4.87 9.15 9.72
CA GLY A 351 -6.21 8.65 10.05
C GLY A 351 -6.18 7.97 11.41
N LEU A 352 -6.71 8.66 12.42
CA LEU A 352 -6.68 8.25 13.83
C LEU A 352 -8.08 8.37 14.46
N GLY A 353 -9.11 7.81 13.81
CA GLY A 353 -10.46 7.70 14.33
C GLY A 353 -10.72 6.37 15.08
N PRO A 354 -11.99 6.06 15.42
CA PRO A 354 -12.36 4.81 16.11
C PRO A 354 -12.27 3.57 15.20
N GLU A 355 -12.33 3.73 13.87
CA GLU A 355 -12.33 2.66 12.86
C GLU A 355 -11.11 1.72 12.97
N LEU A 356 -9.97 2.20 13.46
CA LEU A 356 -8.75 1.41 13.66
C LEU A 356 -8.90 0.28 14.70
N ILE A 357 -9.90 0.35 15.58
CA ILE A 357 -10.21 -0.69 16.59
C ILE A 357 -11.28 -1.67 16.08
N ALA A 358 -12.00 -1.34 14.99
CA ALA A 358 -13.08 -2.17 14.50
C ALA A 358 -12.56 -3.50 13.96
N GLN A 359 -13.11 -4.62 14.43
CA GLN A 359 -12.82 -5.96 13.91
C GLN A 359 -13.68 -6.23 12.66
N THR A 360 -13.43 -5.46 11.60
CA THR A 360 -14.16 -5.54 10.32
C THR A 360 -13.20 -5.43 9.15
N GLU A 361 -13.58 -5.99 7.99
CA GLU A 361 -12.75 -5.99 6.77
C GLU A 361 -12.41 -4.59 6.24
N ALA A 362 -13.25 -3.60 6.56
CA ALA A 362 -13.01 -2.19 6.27
C ALA A 362 -11.83 -1.60 7.07
N ASN A 363 -11.50 -2.17 8.23
CA ASN A 363 -10.29 -1.81 8.96
C ASN A 363 -9.09 -2.54 8.35
N ALA A 364 -8.28 -1.79 7.61
CA ALA A 364 -7.06 -2.29 6.97
C ALA A 364 -6.11 -3.03 7.93
N LEU A 365 -5.97 -2.59 9.18
CA LEU A 365 -5.12 -3.27 10.18
C LEU A 365 -5.68 -4.65 10.55
N PHE A 366 -6.99 -4.70 10.80
CA PHE A 366 -7.67 -5.96 11.11
C PHE A 366 -7.53 -6.94 9.95
N ARG A 367 -7.85 -6.50 8.72
CA ARG A 367 -7.72 -7.33 7.50
C ARG A 367 -6.31 -7.89 7.29
N VAL A 368 -5.27 -7.07 7.50
CA VAL A 368 -3.87 -7.51 7.34
C VAL A 368 -3.45 -8.52 8.42
N ARG A 369 -3.80 -8.28 9.69
CA ARG A 369 -3.52 -9.24 10.77
C ARG A 369 -4.36 -10.51 10.67
N TYR A 370 -5.60 -10.39 10.18
CA TYR A 370 -6.52 -11.51 9.97
C TYR A 370 -6.07 -12.40 8.80
N ALA A 371 -5.52 -11.84 7.72
CA ALA A 371 -4.87 -12.63 6.66
C ALA A 371 -3.70 -13.45 7.21
N HIS A 372 -2.85 -12.86 8.06
CA HIS A 372 -1.76 -13.59 8.73
C HIS A 372 -2.30 -14.69 9.67
N ALA A 373 -3.23 -14.37 10.57
CA ALA A 373 -3.81 -15.35 11.50
C ALA A 373 -4.55 -16.50 10.75
N ARG A 374 -5.22 -16.18 9.64
CA ARG A 374 -5.86 -17.17 8.76
C ARG A 374 -4.82 -18.04 8.04
N ALA A 375 -3.69 -17.49 7.60
CA ALA A 375 -2.59 -18.27 7.05
C ALA A 375 -1.98 -19.24 8.08
N ARG A 376 -1.71 -18.78 9.32
CA ARG A 376 -1.26 -19.65 10.43
C ARG A 376 -2.29 -20.73 10.76
N ALA A 377 -3.59 -20.40 10.72
CA ALA A 377 -4.67 -21.36 10.90
C ALA A 377 -4.73 -22.42 9.78
N VAL A 378 -4.55 -22.02 8.52
CA VAL A 378 -4.47 -22.94 7.37
C VAL A 378 -3.32 -23.92 7.53
N VAL A 379 -2.10 -23.47 7.84
CA VAL A 379 -0.94 -24.36 8.01
C VAL A 379 -1.17 -25.35 9.17
N ARG A 380 -1.72 -24.88 10.29
CA ARG A 380 -2.04 -25.73 11.45
C ARG A 380 -3.12 -26.77 11.15
N GLU A 381 -4.14 -26.44 10.37
CA GLU A 381 -5.22 -27.37 10.03
C GLU A 381 -4.82 -28.33 8.90
N ALA A 382 -4.01 -27.88 7.93
CA ALA A 382 -3.39 -28.75 6.94
C ALA A 382 -2.60 -29.89 7.61
N ALA A 383 -1.77 -29.57 8.61
CA ALA A 383 -1.03 -30.55 9.39
C ALA A 383 -1.95 -31.56 10.12
N ARG A 384 -3.10 -31.11 10.66
CA ARG A 384 -4.11 -32.00 11.30
C ARG A 384 -4.79 -32.93 10.30
N LEU A 385 -5.04 -32.46 9.08
CA LEU A 385 -5.65 -33.22 7.98
C LEU A 385 -4.64 -34.10 7.21
N GLY A 386 -3.38 -34.19 7.65
CA GLY A 386 -2.32 -34.94 6.96
C GLY A 386 -1.86 -34.30 5.63
N VAL A 387 -2.27 -33.06 5.36
CA VAL A 387 -1.79 -32.25 4.23
C VAL A 387 -0.42 -31.69 4.60
N ALA A 388 0.64 -32.45 4.30
CA ALA A 388 2.01 -31.93 4.38
C ALA A 388 2.17 -30.69 3.50
N VAL A 389 2.96 -29.71 3.94
CA VAL A 389 3.28 -28.54 3.11
C VAL A 389 4.19 -28.97 1.95
N ALA A 390 3.98 -28.42 0.75
CA ALA A 390 4.68 -28.87 -0.45
C ALA A 390 6.21 -28.87 -0.33
N GLY A 391 6.84 -29.91 -0.87
CA GLY A 391 8.30 -30.06 -0.96
C GLY A 391 8.92 -29.28 -2.13
N HIS A 392 10.24 -29.13 -2.13
CA HIS A 392 11.02 -28.36 -3.12
C HIS A 392 10.86 -28.79 -4.59
N ASP A 393 10.35 -30.00 -4.84
CA ASP A 393 10.11 -30.51 -6.19
C ASP A 393 8.67 -30.33 -6.69
N GLU A 394 7.73 -29.87 -5.86
CA GLU A 394 6.30 -29.80 -6.17
C GLU A 394 5.87 -28.46 -6.77
N ASP A 395 5.25 -28.46 -7.95
CA ASP A 395 4.75 -27.23 -8.59
C ASP A 395 3.63 -26.51 -7.80
N ILE A 396 3.62 -25.18 -7.90
CA ILE A 396 2.58 -24.33 -7.31
C ILE A 396 1.38 -24.22 -8.24
N ASP A 397 0.20 -24.64 -7.76
CA ASP A 397 -1.10 -24.56 -8.46
C ASP A 397 -1.41 -23.14 -8.97
N ALA A 398 -1.13 -22.90 -10.27
CA ALA A 398 -1.13 -21.59 -10.91
C ALA A 398 -2.53 -21.15 -11.39
N THR A 399 -3.44 -20.93 -10.44
CA THR A 399 -4.70 -20.23 -10.67
C THR A 399 -4.49 -18.72 -10.89
N LYS A 400 -5.50 -17.99 -11.39
CA LYS A 400 -5.42 -16.53 -11.57
C LYS A 400 -5.13 -15.80 -10.23
N ALA A 401 -5.79 -16.24 -9.16
CA ALA A 401 -5.70 -15.59 -7.85
C ALA A 401 -4.37 -15.90 -7.13
N SER A 402 -3.90 -17.15 -7.17
CA SER A 402 -2.56 -17.51 -6.69
C SER A 402 -1.46 -16.78 -7.46
N THR A 403 -1.58 -16.65 -8.79
CA THR A 403 -0.62 -15.88 -9.62
C THR A 403 -0.58 -14.40 -9.21
N ALA A 404 -1.74 -13.79 -8.89
CA ALA A 404 -1.79 -12.41 -8.39
C ALA A 404 -1.11 -12.25 -7.02
N LEU A 405 -1.34 -13.21 -6.10
CA LEU A 405 -0.67 -13.25 -4.81
C LEU A 405 0.85 -13.44 -4.96
N LEU A 406 1.29 -14.44 -5.75
CA LEU A 406 2.70 -14.70 -6.07
C LEU A 406 3.40 -13.45 -6.64
N THR A 407 2.75 -12.71 -7.54
CA THR A 407 3.28 -11.47 -8.12
C THR A 407 3.55 -10.40 -7.04
N LEU A 408 2.72 -10.33 -5.99
CA LEU A 408 2.94 -9.42 -4.87
C LEU A 408 4.07 -9.91 -3.95
N LEU A 409 4.15 -11.22 -3.68
CA LEU A 409 5.24 -11.80 -2.88
C LEU A 409 6.61 -11.59 -3.56
N ASP A 410 6.70 -11.72 -4.89
CA ASP A 410 7.93 -11.45 -5.64
C ASP A 410 8.32 -9.96 -5.66
N ALA A 411 7.34 -9.07 -5.69
CA ALA A 411 7.56 -7.62 -5.63
C ALA A 411 8.02 -7.10 -4.26
N TYR A 412 7.81 -7.87 -3.18
CA TYR A 412 8.04 -7.43 -1.80
C TYR A 412 9.48 -6.94 -1.50
N PRO A 413 10.57 -7.62 -1.91
CA PRO A 413 11.93 -7.12 -1.70
C PRO A 413 12.19 -5.76 -2.35
N ALA A 414 11.68 -5.56 -3.57
CA ALA A 414 11.78 -4.28 -4.27
C ALA A 414 10.98 -3.17 -3.57
N VAL A 415 9.82 -3.51 -2.97
CA VAL A 415 9.03 -2.59 -2.13
C VAL A 415 9.79 -2.21 -0.86
N LEU A 416 10.45 -3.15 -0.18
CA LEU A 416 11.31 -2.85 0.98
C LEU A 416 12.47 -1.92 0.61
N ALA A 417 13.21 -2.24 -0.46
CA ALA A 417 14.30 -1.41 -0.97
C ALA A 417 13.83 0.00 -1.39
N ALA A 418 12.60 0.15 -1.89
CA ALA A 418 12.01 1.45 -2.20
C ALA A 418 11.54 2.19 -0.94
N ALA A 419 10.88 1.52 0.01
CA ALA A 419 10.40 2.11 1.26
C ALA A 419 11.57 2.60 2.13
N ALA A 420 12.68 1.87 2.17
CA ALA A 420 13.92 2.29 2.82
C ALA A 420 14.54 3.52 2.14
N ARG A 421 14.82 3.46 0.83
CA ARG A 421 15.43 4.58 0.06
C ARG A 421 14.62 5.88 0.14
N HIS A 422 13.30 5.81 0.08
CA HIS A 422 12.42 6.97 0.16
C HIS A 422 11.97 7.32 1.60
N ARG A 423 12.41 6.55 2.62
CA ARG A 423 12.00 6.70 4.03
C ARG A 423 10.47 6.75 4.20
N ALA A 424 9.77 5.89 3.44
CA ALA A 424 8.34 5.94 3.18
C ALA A 424 7.62 4.65 3.63
N PRO A 425 7.34 4.48 4.95
CA PRO A 425 6.73 3.26 5.50
C PRO A 425 5.27 3.04 5.03
N ASP A 426 4.59 4.08 4.55
CA ASP A 426 3.27 4.00 3.92
C ASP A 426 3.27 3.08 2.68
N ARG A 427 4.41 2.95 1.99
CA ARG A 427 4.55 2.04 0.84
C ARG A 427 4.48 0.58 1.26
N LEU A 428 5.11 0.24 2.39
CA LEU A 428 5.03 -1.09 2.98
C LEU A 428 3.60 -1.36 3.48
N ALA A 429 3.00 -0.45 4.24
CA ALA A 429 1.63 -0.61 4.74
C ALA A 429 0.62 -0.89 3.60
N ARG A 430 0.67 -0.11 2.52
CA ARG A 430 -0.19 -0.30 1.33
C ARG A 430 0.08 -1.59 0.59
N HIS A 431 1.33 -2.06 0.55
CA HIS A 431 1.66 -3.35 -0.05
C HIS A 431 1.13 -4.52 0.79
N LEU A 432 1.22 -4.46 2.13
CA LEU A 432 0.63 -5.48 3.01
C LEU A 432 -0.89 -5.53 2.88
N GLU A 433 -1.56 -4.39 2.68
CA GLU A 433 -2.99 -4.38 2.35
C GLU A 433 -3.31 -5.07 1.01
N ALA A 434 -2.45 -4.94 0.00
CA ALA A 434 -2.60 -5.63 -1.28
C ALA A 434 -2.36 -7.14 -1.15
N VAL A 435 -1.31 -7.56 -0.42
CA VAL A 435 -1.04 -8.98 -0.12
C VAL A 435 -2.20 -9.60 0.66
N ALA A 436 -2.74 -8.89 1.66
CA ALA A 436 -3.89 -9.38 2.42
C ALA A 436 -5.16 -9.50 1.57
N ALA A 437 -5.44 -8.56 0.66
CA ALA A 437 -6.56 -8.66 -0.27
C ALA A 437 -6.38 -9.85 -1.23
N ALA A 438 -5.23 -9.95 -1.90
CA ALA A 438 -4.92 -11.05 -2.81
C ALA A 438 -4.88 -12.43 -2.12
N PHE A 439 -4.58 -12.48 -0.82
CA PHE A 439 -4.67 -13.69 -0.01
C PHE A 439 -6.12 -14.17 0.16
N PHE A 440 -7.08 -13.27 0.36
CA PHE A 440 -8.50 -13.65 0.43
C PHE A 440 -9.07 -14.00 -0.96
N ASP A 441 -8.73 -13.23 -2.00
CA ASP A 441 -9.05 -13.59 -3.40
C ASP A 441 -8.53 -14.99 -3.76
N PHE A 442 -7.33 -15.35 -3.30
CA PHE A 442 -6.73 -16.67 -3.45
C PHE A 442 -7.45 -17.74 -2.63
N HIS A 443 -7.69 -17.49 -1.34
CA HIS A 443 -8.33 -18.42 -0.42
C HIS A 443 -9.72 -18.84 -0.90
N ASP A 444 -10.50 -17.90 -1.43
CA ASP A 444 -11.89 -18.13 -1.85
C ASP A 444 -11.98 -18.72 -3.27
N ALA A 445 -11.07 -18.35 -4.18
CA ALA A 445 -11.00 -18.92 -5.53
C ALA A 445 -10.27 -20.28 -5.60
N ALA A 446 -9.43 -20.60 -4.62
CA ALA A 446 -8.64 -21.83 -4.56
C ALA A 446 -8.39 -22.25 -3.09
N PRO A 447 -9.38 -22.85 -2.40
CA PRO A 447 -9.25 -23.30 -1.02
C PRO A 447 -7.97 -24.12 -0.77
N PRO A 448 -7.14 -23.76 0.24
CA PRO A 448 -5.94 -24.52 0.56
C PRO A 448 -6.19 -25.88 1.24
N LEU A 449 -7.30 -25.99 1.95
CA LEU A 449 -7.71 -27.18 2.69
C LEU A 449 -8.80 -27.95 1.91
N PRO A 450 -8.82 -29.30 1.95
CA PRO A 450 -9.91 -30.08 1.39
C PRO A 450 -11.25 -29.76 2.08
N VAL A 451 -12.34 -29.77 1.32
CA VAL A 451 -13.71 -29.49 1.82
C VAL A 451 -14.61 -30.71 1.64
N GLY A 452 -15.32 -31.12 2.70
CA GLY A 452 -16.25 -32.26 2.65
C GLY A 452 -15.53 -33.59 2.38
N ASP A 453 -15.97 -34.31 1.34
CA ASP A 453 -15.39 -35.60 0.92
C ASP A 453 -14.12 -35.46 0.06
N GLU A 454 -13.61 -34.24 -0.17
CA GLU A 454 -12.38 -34.00 -0.91
C GLU A 454 -11.16 -34.63 -0.22
N LYS A 455 -10.31 -35.32 -1.01
CA LYS A 455 -9.10 -35.95 -0.50
C LYS A 455 -7.90 -34.98 -0.50
N PRO A 456 -7.00 -35.06 0.49
CA PRO A 456 -5.66 -34.47 0.41
C PRO A 456 -4.99 -34.73 -0.95
N SER A 457 -4.45 -33.67 -1.55
CA SER A 457 -3.93 -33.69 -2.93
C SER A 457 -2.70 -32.77 -3.06
N ALA A 458 -1.95 -32.89 -4.15
CA ALA A 458 -0.82 -31.99 -4.42
C ALA A 458 -1.23 -30.51 -4.44
N ALA A 459 -2.41 -30.19 -4.99
CA ALA A 459 -2.95 -28.83 -4.99
C ALA A 459 -3.20 -28.30 -3.56
N HIS A 460 -3.69 -29.13 -2.64
CA HIS A 460 -3.84 -28.76 -1.23
C HIS A 460 -2.48 -28.49 -0.56
N ARG A 461 -1.46 -29.30 -0.87
CA ARG A 461 -0.07 -29.07 -0.39
C ARG A 461 0.51 -27.76 -0.92
N SER A 462 0.39 -27.49 -2.22
CA SER A 462 0.95 -26.31 -2.87
C SER A 462 0.25 -25.02 -2.44
N ARG A 463 -1.08 -25.05 -2.31
CA ARG A 463 -1.87 -23.91 -1.79
C ARG A 463 -1.56 -23.64 -0.31
N THR A 464 -1.32 -24.67 0.49
CA THR A 464 -0.85 -24.53 1.88
C THR A 464 0.54 -23.88 1.93
N ALA A 465 1.45 -24.25 1.02
CA ALA A 465 2.78 -23.63 0.92
C ALA A 465 2.72 -22.15 0.53
N LEU A 466 1.82 -21.78 -0.41
CA LEU A 466 1.57 -20.39 -0.78
C LEU A 466 0.92 -19.60 0.36
N ALA A 467 0.00 -20.20 1.12
CA ALA A 467 -0.59 -19.60 2.31
C ALA A 467 0.48 -19.35 3.39
N GLU A 468 1.38 -20.31 3.63
CA GLU A 468 2.54 -20.15 4.53
C GLU A 468 3.44 -19.00 4.10
N ALA A 469 3.80 -18.93 2.81
CA ALA A 469 4.62 -17.84 2.26
C ALA A 469 3.95 -16.46 2.42
N ALA A 470 2.64 -16.34 2.13
CA ALA A 470 1.90 -15.10 2.34
C ALA A 470 1.83 -14.69 3.81
N GLY A 471 1.57 -15.64 4.72
CA GLY A 471 1.57 -15.42 6.17
C GLY A 471 2.92 -14.91 6.69
N THR A 472 4.02 -15.44 6.15
CA THR A 472 5.41 -15.07 6.45
C THR A 472 5.73 -13.63 6.00
N VAL A 473 5.38 -13.24 4.77
CA VAL A 473 5.56 -11.86 4.28
C VAL A 473 4.74 -10.86 5.09
N LEU A 474 3.51 -11.22 5.45
CA LEU A 474 2.67 -10.40 6.32
C LEU A 474 3.29 -10.20 7.71
N ALA A 475 3.88 -11.24 8.31
CA ALA A 475 4.56 -11.16 9.61
C ALA A 475 5.79 -10.24 9.57
N GLY A 476 6.72 -10.48 8.63
CA GLY A 476 7.94 -9.67 8.48
C GLY A 476 7.62 -8.19 8.20
N GLY A 477 6.62 -7.92 7.36
CA GLY A 477 6.18 -6.55 7.07
C GLY A 477 5.56 -5.83 8.27
N LEU A 478 4.72 -6.52 9.06
CA LEU A 478 4.17 -5.97 10.30
C LEU A 478 5.29 -5.68 11.32
N SER A 479 6.25 -6.59 11.47
CA SER A 479 7.44 -6.45 12.34
C SER A 479 8.31 -5.24 11.97
N LEU A 480 8.48 -4.96 10.67
CA LEU A 480 9.18 -3.77 10.15
C LEU A 480 8.42 -2.45 10.42
N LEU A 481 7.09 -2.46 10.52
CA LEU A 481 6.30 -1.31 10.99
C LEU A 481 6.26 -1.22 12.54
N GLY A 482 6.70 -2.27 13.22
CA GLY A 482 6.62 -2.42 14.69
C GLY A 482 5.21 -2.72 15.18
N VAL A 483 4.41 -3.39 14.36
CA VAL A 483 3.03 -3.84 14.64
C VAL A 483 3.06 -5.36 14.85
N SER A 484 2.30 -5.88 15.80
CA SER A 484 2.30 -7.32 16.09
C SER A 484 1.48 -8.14 15.08
N ALA A 485 2.02 -9.29 14.70
CA ALA A 485 1.37 -10.33 13.90
C ALA A 485 1.01 -11.52 14.79
N PRO A 486 -0.20 -11.58 15.37
CA PRO A 486 -0.59 -12.67 16.26
C PRO A 486 -1.10 -13.87 15.45
N GLU A 487 -0.80 -15.09 15.90
CA GLU A 487 -1.26 -16.32 15.25
C GLU A 487 -2.78 -16.56 15.37
N HIS A 488 -3.45 -15.77 16.21
CA HIS A 488 -4.87 -15.83 16.54
C HIS A 488 -5.43 -14.40 16.70
N LEU A 489 -6.68 -14.19 16.34
CA LEU A 489 -7.47 -12.96 16.55
C LEU A 489 -8.88 -13.31 17.04
#